data_AF-T1AUY5-F1
#
_entry.id   AF-T1AUY5-F1
#
_cell.length_a   1.000
_cell.length_b   1.000
_cell.length_c   1.000
_cell.angle_alpha   90.00
_cell.angle_beta   90.00
_cell.angle_gamma   90.00
#
_symmetry.space_group_name_H-M   'P 1'
#
loop_
_entity.id
_entity.type
_entity.pdbx_description
1 polymer ?
#
loop_
_entity_poly.entity_id
_entity_poly.type
_entity_poly.pdbx_seq_one_letter_code
_entity_poly.pdbx_strand_id
1 'polypeptide(L)'
;MRIRSQLGASQIALLVTMLPTTLLSGYTFPIDQMPAPIQTLTFIVYPRYYVTILRGIFLKGSGIIDLWQPLLGLVIFAVVIVWLAARAFHKWLD
;
A
#
# COMPACT_ATOMS: atom_id res chain seq x y z
N MET A 1 5.40 -25.64 1.42
CA MET A 1 6.02 -25.32 2.72
C MET A 1 4.90 -25.19 3.76
N ARG A 2 4.61 -26.25 4.52
CA ARG A 2 3.45 -26.29 5.43
C ARG A 2 3.91 -25.82 6.81
N ILE A 3 3.74 -24.54 7.11
CA ILE A 3 4.21 -23.92 8.35
C ILE A 3 3.34 -24.45 9.49
N ARG A 4 3.92 -25.29 10.35
CA ARG A 4 3.25 -26.00 11.45
C ARG A 4 3.12 -25.18 12.75
N SER A 5 3.39 -23.88 12.71
CA SER A 5 3.13 -22.95 13.81
C SER A 5 2.34 -21.75 13.28
N GLN A 6 1.07 -21.60 13.69
CA GLN A 6 0.25 -20.44 13.27
C GLN A 6 0.94 -19.12 13.67
N LEU A 7 1.58 -19.10 14.85
CA LEU A 7 2.33 -17.94 15.33
C LEU A 7 3.57 -17.63 14.47
N GLY A 8 4.30 -18.66 14.01
CA GLY A 8 5.43 -18.49 13.09
C GLY A 8 4.99 -18.08 11.68
N ALA A 9 3.87 -18.62 11.20
CA ALA A 9 3.28 -18.23 9.92
C ALA A 9 2.84 -16.76 9.91
N SER A 10 2.19 -16.29 10.98
CA SER A 10 1.81 -14.89 11.15
C SER A 10 3.02 -13.97 11.24
N GLN A 11 4.07 -14.35 11.97
CA GLN A 11 5.31 -13.56 12.05
C GLN A 11 6.00 -13.43 10.70
N ILE A 12 6.14 -14.53 9.95
CA ILE A 12 6.74 -14.51 8.61
C ILE A 12 5.86 -13.68 7.66
N ALA A 13 4.53 -13.84 7.71
CA ALA A 13 3.62 -13.06 6.89
C ALA A 13 3.80 -11.55 7.15
N LEU A 14 3.83 -11.14 8.42
CA LEU A 14 4.05 -9.74 8.80
C LEU A 14 5.39 -9.21 8.26
N LEU A 15 6.49 -9.93 8.44
CA LEU A 15 7.81 -9.52 7.95
C LEU A 15 7.84 -9.39 6.42
N VAL A 16 7.35 -10.42 5.72
CA VAL A 16 7.32 -10.47 4.26
C VAL A 16 6.40 -9.39 3.68
N THR A 17 5.33 -8.98 4.38
CA THR A 17 4.47 -7.88 3.93
C THR A 17 5.00 -6.52 4.33
N MET A 18 5.47 -6.33 5.57
CA MET A 18 5.88 -5.03 6.09
C MET A 18 7.14 -4.50 5.41
N LEU A 19 8.15 -5.34 5.22
CA LEU A 19 9.43 -4.93 4.65
C LEU A 19 9.29 -4.32 3.25
N PRO A 20 8.72 -5.03 2.24
CA PRO A 20 8.58 -4.45 0.90
C PRO A 20 7.63 -3.26 0.90
N THR A 21 6.53 -3.31 1.68
CA THR A 21 5.57 -2.22 1.78
C THR A 21 6.22 -0.95 2.30
N THR A 22 7.11 -1.05 3.29
CA THR A 22 7.85 0.09 3.86
C THR A 22 8.88 0.63 2.87
N LEU A 23 9.63 -0.24 2.20
CA LEU A 23 10.64 0.16 1.22
C LEU A 23 10.02 0.86 -0.01
N LEU A 24 8.88 0.34 -0.51
CA LEU A 24 8.17 0.87 -1.68
C LEU A 24 7.22 2.03 -1.35
N SER A 25 7.00 2.34 -0.08
CA SER A 25 6.08 3.40 0.35
C SER A 25 6.51 4.81 -0.07
N GLY A 26 7.77 5.00 -0.45
CA GLY A 26 8.34 6.32 -0.64
C GLY A 26 8.82 7.00 0.65
N TYR A 27 8.57 6.40 1.83
CA TYR A 27 8.94 6.95 3.15
C TYR A 27 10.45 6.89 3.38
N THR A 28 11.02 5.68 3.36
CA THR A 28 12.46 5.45 3.61
C THR A 28 13.32 5.91 2.43
N PHE A 29 12.87 5.62 1.20
CA PHE A 29 13.54 6.03 -0.03
C PHE A 29 12.57 6.84 -0.88
N PRO A 30 12.96 8.03 -1.37
CA PRO A 30 12.09 8.82 -2.25
C PRO A 30 11.82 8.07 -3.56
N ILE A 31 10.57 8.10 -4.01
CA ILE A 31 10.09 7.36 -5.19
C ILE A 31 10.76 7.84 -6.48
N ASP A 32 11.18 9.10 -6.52
CA ASP A 32 11.82 9.72 -7.68
C ASP A 32 13.25 9.21 -7.90
N GLN A 33 13.87 8.60 -6.89
CA GLN A 33 15.20 7.98 -6.98
C GLN A 33 15.15 6.48 -7.29
N MET A 34 13.96 5.90 -7.42
CA MET A 34 13.81 4.47 -7.71
C MET A 34 13.98 4.20 -9.22
N PRO A 35 14.61 3.08 -9.62
CA PRO A 35 14.64 2.63 -11.01
C PRO A 35 13.24 2.50 -11.60
N ALA A 36 13.08 2.79 -12.89
CA ALA A 36 11.78 2.80 -13.59
C ALA A 36 10.90 1.55 -13.34
N PRO A 37 11.43 0.30 -13.33
CA PRO A 37 10.60 -0.88 -13.05
C PRO A 37 9.99 -0.88 -11.65
N ILE A 38 10.78 -0.45 -10.65
CA ILE A 38 10.36 -0.38 -9.25
C ILE A 38 9.35 0.74 -9.08
N GLN A 39 9.59 1.88 -9.72
CA GLN A 39 8.69 3.02 -9.68
C GLN A 39 7.29 2.66 -10.20
N THR A 40 7.19 1.85 -11.26
CA THR A 40 5.90 1.36 -11.76
C THR A 40 5.19 0.45 -10.76
N LEU A 41 5.93 -0.44 -10.08
CA LEU A 41 5.36 -1.33 -9.07
C LEU A 41 4.78 -0.56 -7.86
N THR A 42 5.37 0.59 -7.52
CA THR A 42 4.91 1.39 -6.37
C THR A 42 3.50 1.97 -6.56
N PHE A 43 2.96 2.04 -7.78
CA PHE A 43 1.58 2.51 -8.01
C PHE A 43 0.52 1.54 -7.47
N ILE A 44 0.88 0.27 -7.27
CA ILE A 44 -0.03 -0.77 -6.78
C ILE A 44 -0.16 -0.72 -5.25
N VAL A 45 0.84 -0.17 -4.56
CA VAL A 45 0.87 -0.17 -3.09
C VAL A 45 0.24 1.11 -2.53
N TYR A 46 -0.78 0.96 -1.68
CA TYR A 46 -1.44 2.08 -1.00
C TYR A 46 -0.53 3.04 -0.22
N PRO A 47 0.58 2.60 0.42
CA PRO A 47 1.38 3.50 1.25
C PRO A 47 2.06 4.61 0.44
N ARG A 48 2.29 4.41 -0.87
CA ARG A 48 2.79 5.46 -1.76
C ARG A 48 1.94 6.73 -1.66
N TYR A 49 0.63 6.58 -1.86
CA TYR A 49 -0.30 7.71 -1.86
C TYR A 49 -0.40 8.34 -0.46
N TYR A 50 -0.37 7.51 0.58
CA TYR A 50 -0.42 7.96 1.97
C TYR A 50 0.81 8.81 2.35
N VAL A 51 2.02 8.36 2.02
CA VAL A 51 3.26 9.10 2.32
C VAL A 51 3.32 10.41 1.55
N THR A 52 2.86 10.43 0.28
CA THR A 52 2.75 11.67 -0.51
C THR A 52 1.81 12.67 0.15
N ILE A 53 0.65 12.23 0.64
CA ILE A 53 -0.31 13.08 1.37
C ILE A 53 0.31 13.63 2.65
N LEU A 54 0.90 12.77 3.48
CA LEU A 54 1.55 13.20 4.72
C LEU A 54 2.62 14.26 4.44
N ARG A 55 3.50 14.04 3.46
CA ARG A 55 4.52 15.02 3.09
C ARG A 55 3.91 16.33 2.60
N GLY A 56 2.84 16.29 1.80
CA GLY A 56 2.14 17.49 1.35
C GLY A 56 1.55 18.29 2.51
N ILE A 57 0.92 17.62 3.47
CA ILE A 57 0.33 18.29 4.65
C ILE A 57 1.43 18.85 5.56
N PHE A 58 2.41 18.03 5.94
CA PHE A 58 3.42 18.42 6.94
C PHE A 58 4.49 19.37 6.41
N LEU A 59 4.91 19.25 5.14
CA LEU A 59 6.01 20.04 4.59
C LEU A 59 5.54 21.25 3.79
N LYS A 60 4.38 21.16 3.12
CA LYS A 60 3.86 22.23 2.25
C LYS A 60 2.63 22.92 2.81
N GLY A 61 1.99 22.37 3.86
CA GLY A 61 0.69 22.87 4.33
C GLY A 61 -0.40 22.75 3.25
N SER A 62 -0.24 21.81 2.32
CA SER A 62 -1.13 21.65 1.17
C SER A 62 -2.55 21.31 1.60
N GLY A 63 -3.52 21.95 0.96
CA GLY A 63 -4.94 21.68 1.18
C GLY A 63 -5.42 20.41 0.48
N ILE A 64 -6.69 20.05 0.69
CA ILE A 64 -7.33 18.91 0.03
C ILE A 64 -7.29 19.02 -1.51
N ILE A 65 -7.38 20.24 -2.04
CA ILE A 65 -7.36 20.51 -3.49
C ILE A 65 -6.01 20.12 -4.10
N ASP A 66 -4.89 20.33 -3.41
CA ASP A 66 -3.57 19.95 -3.93
C ASP A 66 -3.33 18.44 -3.85
N LEU A 67 -4.06 17.76 -2.96
CA LEU A 67 -3.88 16.35 -2.61
C LEU A 67 -4.94 15.44 -3.25
N TRP A 68 -5.75 15.98 -4.18
CA TRP A 68 -6.84 15.25 -4.81
C TRP A 68 -6.38 13.99 -5.57
N GLN A 69 -5.22 14.04 -6.22
CA GLN A 69 -4.65 12.90 -6.96
C GLN A 69 -4.29 11.71 -6.05
N PRO A 70 -3.47 11.88 -5.00
CA PRO A 70 -3.18 10.76 -4.10
C PRO A 70 -4.41 10.33 -3.28
N LEU A 71 -5.34 11.25 -2.97
CA LEU A 71 -6.63 10.90 -2.36
C LEU A 71 -7.45 9.97 -3.26
N LEU A 72 -7.59 10.29 -4.55
CA LEU A 72 -8.26 9.43 -5.51
C LEU A 72 -7.57 8.06 -5.62
N GLY A 73 -6.24 8.02 -5.63
CA GLY A 73 -5.48 6.76 -5.64
C GLY A 73 -5.84 5.87 -4.45
N LEU A 74 -5.95 6.45 -3.24
CA LEU A 74 -6.39 5.75 -2.03
C LEU A 74 -7.83 5.27 -2.10
N VAL A 75 -8.75 6.09 -2.61
CA VAL A 75 -10.16 5.72 -2.79
C VAL A 75 -10.28 4.54 -3.76
N ILE A 76 -9.61 4.60 -4.91
CA ILE A 76 -9.60 3.51 -5.89
C ILE A 76 -9.04 2.23 -5.25
N PHE A 77 -7.94 2.32 -4.52
CA PHE A 77 -7.37 1.17 -3.81
C PHE A 77 -8.36 0.57 -2.80
N ALA A 78 -9.02 1.40 -2.01
CA ALA A 78 -10.03 0.95 -1.04
C ALA A 78 -11.19 0.23 -1.73
N VAL A 79 -11.74 0.79 -2.81
CA VAL A 79 -12.82 0.18 -3.59
C VAL A 79 -12.39 -1.17 -4.16
N VAL A 80 -11.20 -1.26 -4.75
CA VAL A 80 -10.66 -2.50 -5.32
C VAL A 80 -10.50 -3.57 -4.24
N ILE A 81 -9.93 -3.24 -3.09
CA ILE A 81 -9.73 -4.20 -1.99
C ILE A 81 -11.07 -4.65 -1.40
N VAL A 82 -12.02 -3.74 -1.18
CA VAL A 82 -13.35 -4.10 -0.68
C VAL A 82 -14.08 -5.00 -1.67
N TRP A 83 -13.98 -4.71 -2.96
CA TRP A 83 -14.56 -5.55 -4.00
C TRP A 83 -13.92 -6.95 -4.07
N LEU A 84 -12.59 -7.03 -3.97
CA LEU A 84 -11.87 -8.29 -3.90
C LEU A 84 -12.23 -9.09 -2.64
N ALA A 85 -12.34 -8.42 -1.49
CA ALA A 85 -12.74 -9.04 -0.23
C ALA A 85 -14.18 -9.60 -0.33
N ALA A 86 -15.13 -8.81 -0.83
CA ALA A 86 -16.52 -9.24 -1.02
C ALA A 86 -16.64 -10.47 -1.94
N ARG A 87 -15.82 -10.55 -3.00
CA ARG A 87 -15.74 -11.74 -3.87
C ARG A 87 -15.06 -12.93 -3.21
N ALA A 88 -14.02 -12.70 -2.41
CA ALA A 88 -13.34 -13.75 -1.69
C ALA A 88 -14.28 -14.41 -0.67
N PHE A 89 -15.06 -13.64 0.08
CA PHE A 89 -16.01 -14.18 1.06
C PHE A 89 -17.15 -14.99 0.41
N HIS A 90 -17.67 -14.57 -0.75
CA HIS A 90 -18.68 -15.36 -1.48
C HIS A 90 -18.16 -16.74 -1.89
N LYS A 91 -16.88 -16.86 -2.28
CA LYS A 91 -16.27 -18.14 -2.72
C LYS A 91 -16.13 -19.20 -1.62
N TRP A 92 -16.35 -18.86 -0.35
CA TRP A 92 -16.28 -19.82 0.76
C TRP A 92 -17.67 -20.32 1.21
N LEU A 93 -18.74 -19.75 0.66
CA LEU A 93 -20.13 -20.11 0.96
C LEU A 93 -20.76 -21.03 -0.11
N ASP A 94 -20.06 -21.28 -1.21
CA ASP A 94 -20.34 -22.34 -2.20
C ASP A 94 -19.34 -23.50 -2.03
#